data_AF-X1CCK3-F1
#
_entry.id   AF-X1CCK3-F1
#
_cell.length_a   1.000
_cell.length_b   1.000
_cell.length_c   1.000
_cell.angle_alpha   90.00
_cell.angle_beta   90.00
_cell.angle_gamma   90.00
#
_symmetry.space_group_name_H-M   'P 1'
#
loop_
_entity.id
_entity.type
_entity.pdbx_description
1 polymer ?
#
loop_
_entity_poly.entity_id
_entity_poly.type
_entity_poly.pdbx_seq_one_letter_code
_entity_poly.pdbx_strand_id
1 'polypeptide(L)'
;MSDALLRPNYLQNSDVFQELISSQIGDNINPTEMEPKHPNVAVYLRVSSKDQTIQSQLSTLRPFLLVEGYDVAECSLYIDDGVSAKSNPNFHDRPNGSKMMKDVADGKISTIYGFKVNRFFRRVAEGAVWMDLMADKYN
;
A
#
# COMPACT_ATOMS: atom_id res chain seq x y z
N MET A 1 -12.65 26.62 18.24
CA MET A 1 -11.47 27.48 17.97
C MET A 1 -10.26 26.56 17.98
N SER A 2 -9.46 26.37 16.95
CA SER A 2 -9.42 26.85 15.57
C SER A 2 -8.37 25.99 14.85
N ASP A 3 -8.67 25.50 13.66
CA ASP A 3 -7.76 25.12 12.57
C ASP A 3 -6.32 24.73 12.94
N ALA A 4 -6.10 23.43 13.19
CA ALA A 4 -4.89 22.77 12.74
C ALA A 4 -5.17 22.00 11.44
N LEU A 5 -5.90 22.63 10.52
CA LEU A 5 -5.88 22.21 9.12
C LEU A 5 -4.45 22.44 8.64
N LEU A 6 -3.76 21.34 8.40
CA LEU A 6 -2.46 21.22 7.75
C LEU A 6 -2.37 22.24 6.61
N ARG A 7 -1.74 23.38 6.88
CA ARG A 7 -1.52 24.39 5.85
C ARG A 7 -0.54 23.80 4.84
N PRO A 8 -0.77 23.96 3.53
CA PRO A 8 0.07 23.38 2.47
C PRO A 8 1.58 23.69 2.60
N ASN A 9 1.92 24.78 3.29
CA ASN A 9 3.30 25.24 3.47
C ASN A 9 4.11 24.44 4.51
N TYR A 10 3.47 23.63 5.38
CA TYR A 10 4.20 22.81 6.37
C TYR A 10 4.80 21.52 5.77
N LEU A 11 4.28 21.06 4.63
CA LEU A 11 4.74 19.86 3.94
C LEU A 11 6.04 20.07 3.13
N GLN A 12 6.48 21.33 2.95
CA GLN A 12 7.69 21.65 2.19
C GLN A 12 8.97 21.71 3.04
N ASN A 13 8.86 21.71 4.36
CA ASN A 13 10.02 21.63 5.25
C ASN A 13 10.22 20.19 5.71
N SER A 14 11.20 19.51 5.11
CA SER A 14 11.58 18.13 5.44
C SER A 14 11.81 17.93 6.94
N ASP A 15 12.37 18.94 7.60
CA ASP A 15 12.86 18.82 8.97
C ASP A 15 11.69 18.83 9.98
N VAL A 16 10.67 19.66 9.71
CA VAL A 16 9.44 19.73 10.53
C VAL A 16 8.61 18.45 10.37
N PHE A 17 8.59 17.89 9.16
CA PHE A 17 7.94 16.60 8.89
C PHE A 17 8.63 15.45 9.65
N GLN A 18 9.97 15.42 9.64
CA GLN A 18 10.72 14.39 10.38
C GLN A 18 10.52 14.52 11.90
N GLU A 19 10.48 15.73 12.45
CA GLU A 19 10.28 15.95 13.88
C GLU A 19 8.86 15.53 14.34
N LEU A 20 7.84 15.80 13.53
CA LEU A 20 6.47 15.34 13.78
C LEU A 20 6.35 13.81 13.76
N ILE A 21 6.96 13.15 12.76
CA ILE A 21 6.97 11.69 12.66
C ILE A 21 7.75 11.07 13.84
N SER A 22 8.85 11.69 14.25
CA SER A 22 9.66 11.25 15.40
C SER A 22 8.91 11.34 16.72
N SER A 23 8.08 12.37 16.90
CA SER A 23 7.28 12.57 18.11
C SER A 23 6.11 11.61 18.26
N GLN A 24 5.60 11.06 17.15
CA GLN A 24 4.45 10.14 17.13
C GLN A 24 4.85 8.66 17.14
N ILE A 25 6.11 8.35 16.81
CA ILE A 25 6.63 6.97 16.82
C ILE A 25 7.47 6.77 18.09
N GLY A 26 6.76 6.72 19.21
CA GLY A 26 7.23 5.97 20.37
C GLY A 26 6.99 4.48 20.13
N ASP A 27 8.08 3.73 20.10
CA ASP A 27 8.20 2.28 20.25
C ASP A 27 7.88 1.33 19.07
N ASN A 28 8.76 0.33 18.99
CA ASN A 28 8.74 -0.87 18.17
C ASN A 28 7.37 -1.56 18.20
N ILE A 29 6.54 -1.32 17.19
CA ILE A 29 5.35 -2.15 16.94
C ILE A 29 5.63 -3.11 15.79
N ASN A 30 5.74 -4.40 16.13
CA ASN A 30 5.69 -5.49 15.17
C ASN A 30 4.27 -5.53 14.56
N PRO A 31 4.09 -5.27 13.24
CA PRO A 31 2.75 -5.10 12.63
C PRO A 31 1.90 -6.38 12.55
N THR A 32 2.40 -7.51 13.05
CA THR A 32 1.89 -8.85 12.72
C THR A 32 0.76 -9.35 13.64
N GLU A 33 0.44 -8.65 14.73
CA GLU A 33 -0.46 -9.17 15.80
C GLU A 33 -1.72 -8.34 16.05
N MET A 34 -1.96 -7.26 15.31
CA MET A 34 -3.18 -6.45 15.44
C MET A 34 -4.14 -6.73 14.27
N GLU A 35 -5.43 -6.97 14.60
CA GLU A 35 -6.50 -6.97 13.60
C GLU A 35 -6.54 -5.60 12.90
N PRO A 36 -6.56 -5.55 11.56
CA PRO A 36 -6.52 -4.30 10.83
C PRO A 36 -7.79 -3.48 11.11
N LYS A 37 -7.60 -2.26 11.59
CA LYS A 37 -8.68 -1.31 11.89
C LYS A 37 -9.40 -0.80 10.64
N HIS A 38 -8.73 -0.87 9.49
CA HIS A 38 -9.25 -0.59 8.15
C HIS A 38 -9.11 -1.85 7.27
N PRO A 39 -9.91 -2.90 7.55
CA PRO A 39 -9.78 -4.18 6.85
C PRO A 39 -10.13 -4.09 5.37
N ASN A 40 -10.92 -3.08 4.99
CA ASN A 40 -11.33 -2.79 3.62
C ASN A 40 -10.28 -2.07 2.77
N VAL A 41 -9.20 -1.62 3.39
CA VAL A 41 -8.08 -1.00 2.70
C VAL A 41 -6.91 -1.97 2.71
N ALA A 42 -6.41 -2.29 1.52
CA ALA A 42 -5.30 -3.18 1.33
C ALA A 42 -4.04 -2.44 0.86
N VAL A 43 -2.88 -2.86 1.35
CA VAL A 43 -1.57 -2.41 0.89
C VAL A 43 -0.89 -3.59 0.20
N TYR A 44 -0.57 -3.42 -1.08
CA TYR A 44 0.12 -4.42 -1.88
C TYR A 44 1.57 -4.03 -2.18
N LEU A 45 2.49 -4.90 -1.78
CA LEU A 45 3.92 -4.74 -2.00
C LEU A 45 4.46 -5.94 -2.78
N ARG A 46 5.39 -5.66 -3.71
CA ARG A 46 6.10 -6.69 -4.44
C ARG A 46 7.59 -6.37 -4.50
N VAL A 47 8.42 -7.33 -4.15
CA VAL A 47 9.87 -7.25 -4.21
C VAL A 47 10.37 -8.34 -5.16
N SER A 48 11.15 -7.96 -6.17
CA SER A 48 11.70 -8.90 -7.16
C SER A 48 13.22 -9.04 -7.12
N SER A 49 13.93 -8.21 -6.37
CA SER A 49 15.39 -8.16 -6.31
C SER A 49 15.87 -7.84 -4.90
N LYS A 50 17.08 -8.30 -4.55
CA LYS A 50 17.69 -8.10 -3.22
C LYS A 50 17.91 -6.61 -2.86
N ASP A 51 18.00 -5.73 -3.85
CA ASP A 51 18.25 -4.30 -3.63
C ASP A 51 17.01 -3.52 -3.18
N GLN A 52 15.80 -4.08 -3.31
CA GLN A 52 14.57 -3.42 -2.89
C GLN A 52 14.02 -4.14 -1.67
N THR A 53 14.07 -3.50 -0.51
CA THR A 53 13.50 -4.09 0.71
C THR A 53 12.02 -3.71 0.84
N ILE A 54 11.25 -4.58 1.49
CA ILE A 54 9.87 -4.28 1.90
C ILE A 54 9.84 -2.97 2.70
N GLN A 55 10.81 -2.80 3.60
CA GLN A 55 10.94 -1.62 4.46
C GLN A 55 11.09 -0.33 3.66
N SER A 56 11.88 -0.33 2.57
CA SER A 56 12.06 0.86 1.73
C SER A 56 10.78 1.27 0.98
N GLN A 57 9.94 0.31 0.60
CA GLN A 57 8.66 0.58 -0.03
C GLN A 57 7.66 1.11 0.99
N LEU A 58 7.62 0.50 2.19
CA LEU A 58 6.78 0.93 3.29
C LEU A 58 7.13 2.31 3.82
N SER A 59 8.41 2.62 4.01
CA SER A 59 8.83 3.93 4.51
C SER A 59 8.45 5.07 3.57
N THR A 60 8.35 4.79 2.26
CA THR A 60 7.90 5.77 1.28
C THR A 60 6.37 5.83 1.18
N LEU A 61 5.68 4.70 1.28
CA LEU A 61 4.22 4.62 1.14
C LEU A 61 3.49 5.09 2.40
N ARG A 62 4.08 4.88 3.59
CA ARG A 62 3.45 5.21 4.87
C ARG A 62 3.13 6.71 5.02
N PRO A 63 4.04 7.66 4.70
CA PRO A 63 3.71 9.09 4.68
C PRO A 63 2.50 9.44 3.82
N PHE A 64 2.40 8.82 2.64
CA PHE A 64 1.29 9.05 1.72
C PHE A 64 -0.03 8.54 2.31
N LEU A 65 -0.03 7.31 2.84
CA LEU A 65 -1.21 6.73 3.48
C LEU A 65 -1.68 7.55 4.68
N LEU A 66 -0.76 8.06 5.50
CA LEU A 66 -1.11 8.88 6.65
C LEU A 66 -1.82 10.18 6.24
N VAL A 67 -1.43 10.78 5.11
CA VAL A 67 -2.12 11.94 4.53
C VAL A 67 -3.53 11.58 4.05
N GLU A 68 -3.69 10.39 3.48
CA GLU A 68 -5.01 9.81 3.11
C GLU A 68 -5.83 9.37 4.33
N GLY A 69 -5.29 9.49 5.55
CA GLY A 69 -5.98 9.13 6.79
C GLY A 69 -5.84 7.67 7.22
N TYR A 70 -4.90 6.92 6.63
CA TYR A 70 -4.65 5.51 6.91
C TYR A 70 -3.22 5.29 7.45
N ASP A 71 -3.05 4.44 8.47
CA ASP A 71 -1.73 3.85 8.76
C ASP A 71 -1.64 2.47 8.11
N VAL A 72 -0.48 2.12 7.55
CA VAL A 72 -0.19 0.78 7.02
C VAL A 72 -0.49 -0.29 8.06
N ALA A 73 -0.15 -0.05 9.32
CA ALA A 73 -0.37 -0.99 10.42
C ALA A 73 -1.87 -1.26 10.68
N GLU A 74 -2.74 -0.39 10.20
CA GLU A 74 -4.19 -0.50 10.32
C GLU A 74 -4.84 -1.13 9.07
N CYS A 75 -4.08 -1.39 8.00
CA CYS A 75 -4.57 -1.92 6.73
C CYS A 75 -4.23 -3.41 6.54
N SER A 76 -4.96 -4.07 5.63
CA SER A 76 -4.66 -5.44 5.21
C SER A 76 -3.40 -5.47 4.34
N LEU A 77 -2.34 -6.15 4.79
CA LEU A 77 -1.03 -6.14 4.10
C LEU A 77 -0.81 -7.41 3.26
N TYR A 78 -0.48 -7.22 1.97
CA TYR A 78 -0.20 -8.29 1.02
C TYR A 78 1.19 -8.11 0.42
N ILE A 79 2.10 -9.04 0.70
CA ILE A 79 3.52 -8.91 0.32
C ILE A 79 3.97 -10.10 -0.51
N ASP A 80 4.38 -9.84 -1.74
CA ASP A 80 5.06 -10.83 -2.58
C ASP A 80 6.58 -10.58 -2.56
N ASP A 81 7.30 -11.31 -1.71
CA ASP A 81 8.76 -11.28 -1.64
C ASP A 81 9.40 -12.33 -2.58
N GLY A 82 10.48 -11.96 -3.27
CA GLY A 82 11.14 -12.79 -4.26
C GLY A 82 10.36 -13.05 -5.56
N VAL A 83 9.20 -12.39 -5.75
CA VAL A 83 8.33 -12.63 -6.91
C VAL A 83 8.70 -11.71 -8.08
N SER A 84 9.32 -12.31 -9.09
CA SER A 84 9.63 -11.63 -10.34
C SER A 84 8.37 -11.40 -11.19
N ALA A 85 8.16 -10.15 -11.60
CA ALA A 85 7.10 -9.80 -12.56
C ALA A 85 7.34 -10.34 -13.98
N LYS A 86 8.53 -10.88 -14.28
CA LYS A 86 8.80 -11.54 -15.57
C LYS A 86 8.15 -12.93 -15.61
N SER A 87 8.17 -13.64 -14.50
CA SER A 87 7.60 -14.98 -14.39
C SER A 87 6.13 -14.95 -13.97
N ASN A 88 5.72 -13.92 -13.23
CA ASN A 88 4.37 -13.80 -12.65
C ASN A 88 3.76 -12.43 -13.03
N PRO A 89 3.36 -12.24 -14.30
CA PRO A 89 2.87 -10.96 -14.79
C PRO A 89 1.52 -10.59 -14.17
N ASN A 90 0.64 -11.56 -13.90
CA ASN A 90 -0.70 -11.32 -13.35
C ASN A 90 -0.74 -11.53 -11.84
N PHE A 91 -1.76 -11.00 -11.16
CA PHE A 91 -1.95 -11.21 -9.72
C PHE A 91 -2.24 -12.67 -9.36
N HIS A 92 -2.98 -13.39 -10.20
CA HIS A 92 -3.29 -14.81 -9.98
C HIS A 92 -2.04 -15.69 -9.94
N ASP A 93 -0.97 -15.27 -10.62
CA ASP A 93 0.31 -15.98 -10.65
C ASP A 93 1.16 -15.70 -9.40
N ARG A 94 0.66 -14.87 -8.47
CA ARG A 94 1.40 -14.41 -7.30
C ARG A 94 0.72 -14.89 -6.02
N PRO A 95 1.45 -15.43 -5.03
CA PRO A 95 0.84 -16.00 -3.83
C PRO A 95 -0.06 -14.99 -3.09
N ASN A 96 0.48 -13.84 -2.70
CA ASN A 96 -0.28 -12.84 -1.95
C ASN A 96 -1.11 -11.94 -2.86
N GLY A 97 -0.69 -11.74 -4.12
CA GLY A 97 -1.53 -11.10 -5.14
C GLY A 97 -2.85 -11.85 -5.36
N SER A 98 -2.83 -13.18 -5.46
CA SER A 98 -4.04 -13.97 -5.67
C SER A 98 -4.96 -13.95 -4.44
N LYS A 99 -4.38 -13.98 -3.23
CA LYS A 99 -5.11 -13.86 -1.96
C LYS A 99 -5.83 -12.52 -1.86
N MET A 100 -5.12 -11.42 -2.15
CA MET A 100 -5.70 -10.08 -2.20
C MET A 100 -6.89 -10.03 -3.17
N MET A 101 -6.74 -10.58 -4.37
CA MET A 101 -7.82 -10.59 -5.37
C MET A 101 -9.02 -11.42 -4.93
N LYS A 102 -8.81 -12.49 -4.15
CA LYS A 102 -9.90 -13.23 -3.53
C LYS A 102 -10.63 -12.39 -2.48
N ASP A 103 -9.89 -11.69 -1.61
CA ASP A 103 -10.49 -10.83 -0.60
C ASP A 103 -11.23 -9.63 -1.21
N VAL A 104 -10.79 -9.11 -2.37
CA VAL A 104 -11.57 -8.16 -3.19
C VAL A 104 -12.84 -8.82 -3.71
N ALA A 105 -12.76 -10.03 -4.27
CA ALA A 105 -13.91 -10.74 -4.79
C ALA A 105 -14.95 -11.10 -3.72
N ASP A 106 -14.49 -11.35 -2.49
CA ASP A 106 -15.33 -11.59 -1.32
C ASP A 106 -15.94 -10.28 -0.75
N GLY A 107 -15.63 -9.11 -1.34
CA GLY A 107 -16.11 -7.80 -0.91
C GLY A 107 -15.45 -7.29 0.37
N LYS A 108 -14.37 -7.93 0.84
CA LYS A 108 -13.66 -7.54 2.06
C LYS A 108 -12.81 -6.31 1.85
N ILE A 109 -12.25 -6.14 0.65
CA ILE A 109 -11.37 -5.03 0.26
C ILE A 109 -12.07 -4.21 -0.82
N SER A 110 -12.13 -2.89 -0.61
CA SER A 110 -12.62 -1.94 -1.61
C SER A 110 -11.53 -1.03 -2.16
N THR A 111 -10.41 -0.88 -1.45
CA THR A 111 -9.32 0.03 -1.84
C THR A 111 -7.97 -0.67 -1.78
N ILE A 112 -7.14 -0.49 -2.82
CA ILE A 112 -5.80 -1.08 -2.88
C ILE A 112 -4.77 0.03 -3.11
N TYR A 113 -3.82 0.14 -2.20
CA TYR A 113 -2.64 0.99 -2.33
C TYR A 113 -1.42 0.15 -2.69
N GLY A 114 -0.51 0.74 -3.46
CA GLY A 114 0.76 0.12 -3.80
C GLY A 114 1.83 1.17 -4.02
N PHE A 115 3.08 0.79 -3.78
CA PHE A 115 4.21 1.71 -3.84
C PHE A 115 4.38 2.38 -5.22
N LYS A 116 4.19 1.61 -6.30
CA LYS A 116 4.25 2.09 -7.70
C LYS A 116 3.31 1.26 -8.56
N VAL A 117 2.80 1.86 -9.64
CA VAL A 117 1.94 1.17 -10.61
C VAL A 117 2.58 -0.12 -11.17
N ASN A 118 3.91 -0.12 -11.34
CA ASN A 118 4.65 -1.30 -11.80
C ASN A 118 4.66 -2.50 -10.83
N ARG A 119 4.11 -2.33 -9.63
CA ARG A 119 3.85 -3.42 -8.69
C ARG A 119 2.63 -4.21 -9.12
N PHE A 120 1.62 -3.55 -9.68
CA PHE A 120 0.41 -4.17 -10.17
C PHE A 120 0.63 -4.84 -11.53
N PHE A 121 1.07 -4.08 -12.54
CA PHE A 121 1.28 -4.55 -13.91
C PHE A 121 2.53 -3.93 -14.54
N ARG A 122 3.19 -4.65 -15.46
CA ARG A 122 4.38 -4.15 -16.17
C ARG A 122 4.06 -3.53 -17.52
N ARG A 123 2.93 -3.91 -18.12
CA ARG A 123 2.49 -3.47 -19.44
C ARG A 123 1.24 -2.63 -19.30
N VAL A 124 1.24 -1.45 -19.90
CA VAL A 124 0.14 -0.49 -19.77
C VAL A 124 -1.17 -1.05 -20.32
N ALA A 125 -1.13 -1.75 -21.46
CA ALA A 125 -2.32 -2.36 -22.05
C ALA A 125 -2.98 -3.39 -21.13
N GLU A 126 -2.18 -4.26 -20.50
CA GLU A 126 -2.67 -5.25 -19.52
C GLU A 126 -3.24 -4.56 -18.28
N GLY A 127 -2.59 -3.49 -17.82
CA GLY A 127 -3.09 -2.68 -16.72
C GLY A 127 -4.43 -2.01 -17.03
N ALA A 128 -4.60 -1.46 -18.23
CA ALA A 128 -5.84 -0.81 -18.63
C ALA A 128 -7.01 -1.80 -18.66
N VAL A 129 -6.82 -2.97 -19.28
CA VAL A 129 -7.84 -4.04 -19.31
C VAL A 129 -8.18 -4.50 -17.89
N TRP A 130 -7.17 -4.64 -17.03
CA TRP A 130 -7.41 -5.03 -15.63
C TRP A 130 -8.21 -3.97 -14.87
N MET A 131 -7.89 -2.68 -15.03
CA MET A 131 -8.64 -1.60 -14.38
C MET A 131 -10.10 -1.56 -14.84
N ASP A 132 -10.35 -1.77 -16.14
CA ASP A 132 -11.70 -1.83 -16.72
C ASP A 132 -12.52 -2.99 -16.12
N LEU A 133 -11.92 -4.20 -16.09
CA LEU A 133 -12.54 -5.36 -15.45
C LEU A 133 -12.83 -5.15 -13.96
N MET A 134 -11.95 -4.44 -13.26
CA MET A 134 -12.16 -4.15 -11.83
C MET A 134 -13.28 -3.12 -11.63
N ALA A 135 -13.36 -2.11 -12.48
CA ALA A 135 -14.41 -1.10 -12.44
C ALA A 135 -15.79 -1.71 -12.73
N ASP A 136 -15.90 -2.57 -13.75
CA ASP A 136 -17.18 -3.19 -14.13
C ASP A 136 -17.71 -4.19 -13.08
N LYS A 137 -16.79 -4.87 -12.39
CA LYS A 137 -17.14 -6.01 -11.53
C LYS A 137 -17.30 -5.63 -10.05
N TYR A 138 -16.58 -4.61 -9.59
CA TYR A 138 -16.44 -4.31 -8.17
C TYR A 138 -16.75 -2.86 -7.79
N ASN A 139 -17.14 -2.02 -8.75
CA ASN A 139 -17.50 -0.62 -8.56
C ASN A 139 -18.97 -0.38 -8.98
#